data_AF-A0A7J4KDV1-F1
#
_entry.id   AF-A0A7J4KDV1-F1
#
_cell.length_a   1.000
_cell.length_b   1.000
_cell.length_c   1.000
_cell.angle_alpha   90.00
_cell.angle_beta   90.00
_cell.angle_gamma   90.00
#
_symmetry.space_group_name_H-M   'P 1'
#
loop_
_entity.id
_entity.type
_entity.pdbx_description
1 polymer ?
#
loop_
_entity_poly.entity_id
_entity_poly.type
_entity_poly.pdbx_seq_one_letter_code
_entity_poly.pdbx_strand_id
1 'polypeptide(L)'
;MRTGMQKIEWARQYMPVLGAIRERFEQERPLEGVRVGMALHVEAKTANLVMTLVAGGAQVFITGCNPLSTQDDVALALASIDGVECYAKRGATVEEYYQAI
;
A
#
# COMPACT_ATOMS: atom_id res chain seq x y z
N MET A 1 3.49 -19.14 8.90
CA MET A 1 2.98 -18.92 7.53
C MET A 1 3.42 -17.55 7.06
N ARG A 2 3.60 -17.39 5.75
CA ARG A 2 4.34 -16.35 5.00
C ARG A 2 4.27 -14.90 5.53
N THR A 3 5.39 -14.17 5.52
CA THR A 3 5.48 -12.75 5.92
C THR A 3 4.61 -11.85 5.02
N GLY A 4 4.32 -10.61 5.46
CA GLY A 4 3.57 -9.64 4.65
C GLY A 4 4.16 -9.45 3.25
N MET A 5 5.48 -9.29 3.15
CA MET A 5 6.18 -9.20 1.86
C MET A 5 5.98 -10.44 0.98
N GLN A 6 5.99 -11.64 1.55
CA GLN A 6 5.74 -12.86 0.79
C GLN A 6 4.29 -12.93 0.27
N LYS A 7 3.32 -12.40 1.01
CA LYS A 7 1.93 -12.30 0.53
C LYS A 7 1.80 -11.28 -0.60
N ILE A 8 2.45 -10.13 -0.45
CA ILE A 8 2.50 -9.06 -1.46
C ILE A 8 3.08 -9.61 -2.77
N GLU A 9 4.23 -10.28 -2.70
CA GLU A 9 4.89 -10.84 -3.89
C GLU A 9 4.05 -11.95 -4.53
N TRP A 10 3.45 -12.83 -3.73
CA TRP A 10 2.53 -13.85 -4.26
C TRP A 10 1.34 -13.23 -4.99
N ALA A 11 0.72 -12.18 -4.42
CA ALA A 11 -0.38 -11.49 -5.07
C ALA A 11 0.05 -10.81 -6.39
N ARG A 12 1.26 -10.24 -6.43
CA ARG A 12 1.83 -9.59 -7.62
C ARG A 12 1.85 -10.50 -8.84
N GLN A 13 2.14 -11.80 -8.65
CA GLN A 13 2.19 -12.80 -9.73
C GLN A 13 0.85 -12.95 -10.48
N TYR A 14 -0.26 -12.55 -9.87
CA TYR A 14 -1.61 -12.63 -10.43
C TYR A 14 -2.21 -11.25 -10.77
N MET A 15 -1.41 -10.19 -10.78
CA MET A 15 -1.84 -8.82 -11.08
C MET A 15 -1.12 -8.25 -12.32
N PRO A 16 -1.24 -8.88 -13.51
CA PRO A 16 -0.42 -8.56 -14.69
C PRO A 16 -0.62 -7.13 -15.21
N VAL A 17 -1.86 -6.61 -15.15
CA VAL A 17 -2.16 -5.23 -15.58
C VAL A 17 -1.40 -4.23 -14.72
N LEU A 18 -1.41 -4.42 -13.40
CA LEU A 18 -0.73 -3.54 -12.47
C LEU A 18 0.79 -3.68 -12.56
N GLY A 19 1.28 -4.90 -12.85
CA GLY A 19 2.68 -5.16 -13.17
C GLY A 19 3.15 -4.37 -14.39
N ALA A 20 2.41 -4.41 -15.49
CA ALA A 20 2.74 -3.65 -16.70
C ALA A 20 2.72 -2.12 -16.47
N ILE A 21 1.76 -1.63 -15.67
CA ILE A 21 1.72 -0.20 -15.29
C ILE A 21 2.95 0.16 -14.44
N ARG A 22 3.35 -0.71 -13.50
CA ARG A 22 4.53 -0.50 -12.67
C ARG A 22 5.80 -0.43 -13.50
N GLU A 23 6.02 -1.38 -14.40
CA GLU A 23 7.19 -1.39 -15.29
C GLU A 23 7.30 -0.09 -16.10
N ARG A 24 6.18 0.42 -16.61
CA ARG A 24 6.14 1.73 -17.27
C ARG A 24 6.43 2.89 -16.31
N PHE A 25 5.84 2.87 -15.12
CA PHE A 25 5.99 3.93 -14.12
C PHE A 25 7.41 4.04 -13.57
N GLU A 26 8.13 2.92 -13.45
CA GLU A 26 9.54 2.91 -13.05
C GLU A 26 10.43 3.68 -14.05
N GLN A 27 10.02 3.75 -15.33
CA GLN A 27 10.73 4.48 -16.38
C GLN A 27 10.25 5.93 -16.50
N GLU A 28 8.94 6.13 -16.55
CA GLU A 28 8.33 7.44 -16.85
C GLU A 28 8.24 8.35 -15.62
N ARG A 29 8.25 7.77 -14.41
CA ARG A 29 8.03 8.46 -13.12
C ARG A 29 6.94 9.55 -13.18
N PRO A 30 5.72 9.24 -13.67
CA PRO A 30 4.71 10.26 -13.99
C PRO A 30 4.08 10.94 -12.75
N LEU A 31 4.36 10.43 -11.55
CA LEU A 31 3.85 10.91 -10.28
C LEU A 31 4.93 11.57 -9.42
N GLU A 32 6.07 11.92 -10.01
CA GLU A 32 7.14 12.61 -9.29
C GLU A 32 6.65 13.92 -8.66
N GLY A 33 6.91 14.07 -7.36
CA GLY A 33 6.44 15.23 -6.57
C GLY A 33 4.96 15.17 -6.15
N VAL A 34 4.21 14.14 -6.57
CA VAL A 34 2.81 13.97 -6.18
C VAL A 34 2.72 13.29 -4.82
N ARG A 35 1.82 13.80 -3.96
CA ARG A 35 1.44 13.17 -2.69
C ARG A 35 0.06 12.53 -2.82
N VAL A 36 -0.06 11.25 -2.46
CA VAL A 36 -1.30 10.48 -2.59
C VAL A 36 -1.76 10.02 -1.22
N GLY A 37 -2.93 10.49 -0.78
CA GLY A 37 -3.63 9.98 0.40
C GLY A 37 -4.61 8.86 0.03
N MET A 38 -4.60 7.76 0.78
CA MET A 38 -5.43 6.58 0.52
C MET A 38 -6.10 6.10 1.81
N ALA A 39 -7.42 5.91 1.75
CA ALA A 39 -8.19 5.19 2.77
C ALA A 39 -8.84 3.97 2.10
N LEU A 40 -8.21 2.79 2.22
CA LEU A 40 -8.62 1.55 1.55
C LEU A 40 -8.41 0.34 2.46
N HIS A 41 -8.96 -0.83 2.10
CA HIS A 41 -8.63 -2.07 2.78
C HIS A 41 -7.13 -2.38 2.60
N VAL A 42 -6.36 -2.48 3.69
CA VAL A 42 -4.92 -2.73 3.62
C VAL A 42 -4.64 -4.22 3.61
N GLU A 43 -4.39 -4.72 2.41
CA GLU A 43 -4.14 -6.12 2.07
C GLU A 43 -3.14 -6.24 0.92
N ALA A 44 -2.69 -7.46 0.60
CA ALA A 44 -1.59 -7.68 -0.34
C ALA A 44 -1.80 -7.06 -1.73
N LYS A 45 -3.04 -7.03 -2.23
CA LYS A 45 -3.36 -6.39 -3.52
C LYS A 45 -3.29 -4.86 -3.47
N THR A 46 -3.73 -4.25 -2.36
CA THR A 46 -3.59 -2.81 -2.12
C THR A 46 -2.13 -2.41 -1.99
N ALA A 47 -1.31 -3.24 -1.35
CA ALA A 47 0.12 -3.00 -1.26
C ALA A 47 0.80 -3.00 -2.63
N ASN A 48 0.37 -3.87 -3.55
CA ASN A 48 0.85 -3.82 -4.95
C ASN A 48 0.45 -2.52 -5.64
N LEU A 49 -0.75 -1.98 -5.39
CA LEU A 49 -1.16 -0.67 -5.92
C LEU A 49 -0.27 0.44 -5.36
N VAL A 50 -0.03 0.46 -4.04
CA VAL A 50 0.85 1.44 -3.38
C VAL A 50 2.26 1.40 -4.00
N MET A 51 2.86 0.21 -4.14
CA MET A 51 4.18 0.06 -4.75
C MET A 51 4.22 0.55 -6.21
N THR A 52 3.15 0.37 -6.98
CA THR A 52 3.07 0.91 -8.34
C THR A 52 3.04 2.45 -8.33
N LEU A 53 2.33 3.07 -7.39
CA LEU A 53 2.30 4.54 -7.27
C LEU A 53 3.67 5.10 -6.86
N VAL A 54 4.33 4.45 -5.90
CA VAL A 54 5.70 4.80 -5.46
C VAL A 54 6.70 4.64 -6.60
N ALA A 55 6.61 3.55 -7.37
CA ALA A 55 7.42 3.36 -8.57
C ALA A 55 7.25 4.51 -9.58
N GLY A 56 6.05 5.09 -9.65
CA GLY A 56 5.77 6.30 -10.42
C GLY A 56 6.36 7.59 -9.85
N GLY A 57 7.01 7.56 -8.69
CA GLY A 57 7.60 8.73 -8.03
C GLY A 57 6.72 9.40 -6.97
N ALA A 58 5.57 8.83 -6.64
CA ALA A 58 4.67 9.39 -5.63
C ALA A 58 5.17 9.14 -4.20
N GLN A 59 4.84 10.07 -3.29
CA GLN A 59 4.82 9.81 -1.85
C GLN A 59 3.41 9.39 -1.45
N VAL A 60 3.27 8.21 -0.84
CA VAL A 60 1.96 7.60 -0.53
C VAL A 60 1.72 7.55 0.97
N PHE A 61 0.56 8.03 1.40
CA PHE A 61 0.07 7.96 2.77
C PHE A 61 -1.18 7.06 2.76
N ILE A 62 -1.17 5.97 3.52
CA ILE A 62 -2.25 4.98 3.48
C ILE A 62 -2.76 4.61 4.87
N THR A 63 -4.09 4.57 5.00
CA THR A 63 -4.80 4.08 6.17
C THR A 63 -5.88 3.07 5.77
N GLY A 64 -6.45 2.38 6.78
CA GLY A 64 -7.57 1.47 6.60
C GLY A 64 -8.89 2.22 6.43
N CYS A 65 -9.78 1.80 5.52
CA CYS A 65 -11.17 2.32 5.44
C CYS A 65 -12.19 1.50 6.25
N ASN A 66 -11.74 0.42 6.89
CA ASN A 66 -12.55 -0.40 7.79
C ASN A 66 -11.65 -1.02 8.87
N PRO A 67 -11.95 -0.82 10.16
CA PRO A 67 -11.12 -1.29 11.28
C PRO A 67 -10.77 -2.78 11.24
N LEU A 68 -11.62 -3.64 10.68
CA LEU A 68 -11.42 -5.10 10.71
C LEU A 68 -10.75 -5.66 9.44
N SER A 69 -10.55 -4.82 8.43
CA SER A 69 -10.11 -5.26 7.09
C SER A 69 -8.59 -5.35 6.93
N THR A 70 -7.84 -4.63 7.75
CA THR A 70 -6.38 -4.58 7.67
C THR A 70 -5.75 -5.95 7.93
N GLN A 71 -4.74 -6.28 7.13
CA GLN A 71 -3.79 -7.35 7.39
C GLN A 71 -2.51 -6.71 7.96
N ASP A 72 -2.31 -6.82 9.28
CA ASP A 72 -1.23 -6.09 9.97
C ASP A 72 0.16 -6.44 9.45
N ASP A 73 0.39 -7.68 9.03
CA ASP A 73 1.66 -8.08 8.44
C ASP A 73 1.93 -7.40 7.09
N VAL A 74 0.89 -7.14 6.29
CA VAL A 74 0.98 -6.34 5.07
C VAL A 74 1.15 -4.86 5.39
N ALA A 75 0.46 -4.33 6.41
CA ALA A 75 0.61 -2.94 6.84
C ALA A 75 2.04 -2.65 7.32
N LEU A 76 2.63 -3.55 8.11
CA LEU A 76 4.03 -3.49 8.54
C LEU A 76 5.00 -3.59 7.36
N ALA A 77 4.72 -4.46 6.40
CA ALA A 77 5.52 -4.57 5.18
C ALA A 77 5.51 -3.27 4.37
N LEU A 78 4.34 -2.66 4.18
CA LEU A 78 4.20 -1.35 3.53
C LEU A 78 4.95 -0.24 4.26
N ALA A 79 4.89 -0.20 5.59
CA ALA A 79 5.59 0.80 6.40
C ALA A 79 7.13 0.72 6.28
N SER A 80 7.67 -0.39 5.76
CA SER A 80 9.11 -0.56 5.50
C SER A 80 9.55 -0.11 4.10
N ILE A 81 8.63 0.35 3.25
CA ILE A 81 8.90 0.77 1.89
C ILE A 81 9.16 2.28 1.84
N ASP A 82 10.28 2.68 1.25
CA ASP A 82 10.60 4.09 1.03
C ASP A 82 9.51 4.79 0.22
N GLY A 83 9.11 5.98 0.67
CA GLY A 83 8.02 6.74 0.04
C GLY A 83 6.61 6.32 0.48
N VAL A 84 6.47 5.42 1.46
CA VAL A 84 5.18 5.01 2.03
C VAL A 84 5.11 5.35 3.52
N GLU A 85 4.02 6.01 3.93
CA GLU A 85 3.62 6.16 5.32
C GLU A 85 2.30 5.41 5.54
N CYS A 86 2.35 4.34 6.35
CA CYS A 86 1.22 3.46 6.59
C CYS A 86 0.71 3.62 8.03
N TYR A 87 -0.54 4.04 8.16
CA TYR A 87 -1.23 4.28 9.44
C TYR A 87 -2.31 3.22 9.73
N ALA A 88 -2.42 2.20 8.88
CA ALA A 88 -3.44 1.18 9.01
C ALA A 88 -3.13 0.17 10.12
N LYS A 89 -4.15 -0.12 10.93
CA LYS A 89 -4.11 -1.11 12.02
C LYS A 89 -5.40 -1.91 12.03
N ARG A 90 -5.31 -3.24 12.18
CA ARG A 90 -6.48 -4.09 12.39
C ARG A 90 -7.01 -3.91 13.81
N GLY A 91 -8.32 -3.86 13.95
CA GLY A 91 -8.99 -3.65 15.22
C GLY A 91 -8.78 -2.25 15.80
N ALA A 92 -8.49 -1.25 14.96
CA ALA A 92 -8.41 0.14 15.39
C ALA A 92 -9.71 0.56 16.09
N THR A 93 -9.59 1.25 17.22
CA THR A 93 -10.71 1.94 17.85
C THR A 93 -11.25 3.04 16.94
N VAL A 94 -12.44 3.55 17.23
CA VAL A 94 -13.01 4.68 16.48
C VAL A 94 -12.06 5.89 16.55
N GLU A 95 -11.47 6.15 17.71
CA GLU A 95 -10.51 7.24 17.88
C GLU A 95 -9.24 7.04 17.04
N GLU A 96 -8.61 5.87 17.14
CA GLU A 96 -7.42 5.54 16.33
C GLU A 96 -7.71 5.61 14.82
N TYR A 97 -8.90 5.19 14.39
CA TYR A 97 -9.33 5.26 12.99
C TYR A 97 -9.38 6.70 12.48
N TYR A 98 -9.96 7.62 13.26
CA TYR A 98 -10.05 9.04 12.86
C TYR A 98 -8.74 9.80 13.03
N GLN A 99 -7.85 9.38 13.95
CA GLN A 99 -6.50 9.93 14.03
C GLN A 99 -5.62 9.54 12.83
N ALA A 100 -5.95 8.43 12.16
CA ALA A 100 -5.23 7.91 11.01
C ALA A 100 -5.74 8.44 9.65
N ILE A 101 -6.70 9.37 9.64
CA ILE A 101 -7.27 10.05 8.45
C ILE A 101 -6.78 11.50 8.43
#